data_AF-A0A4Y1RPM4-F1
#
_entry.id   AF-A0A4Y1RPM4-F1
#
_cell.length_a   1.000
_cell.length_b   1.000
_cell.length_c   1.000
_cell.angle_alpha   90.00
_cell.angle_beta   90.00
_cell.angle_gamma   90.00
#
_symmetry.space_group_name_H-M   'P 1'
#
loop_
_entity.id
_entity.type
_entity.pdbx_description
1 polymer ?
#
loop_
_entity_poly.entity_id
_entity_poly.type
_entity_poly.pdbx_seq_one_letter_code
_entity_poly.pdbx_strand_id
1 'polypeptide(L)'
;MHHQSPTHIFVTARDFTPSQQSSYSPYKRITHFAHRQHCSPYSYCPKRKTTLNLPQGKAPTMAYKHEDLSPPLDSTSSPPPLFDGTTRLYVCYTCPFAQRVWITRNYKGLQDKIKLVPINLQNRPAWYKEKVYPENKVPSLEHNGKVIGESLDLIKYVDNNFEGPSLFPTDPERRKFGEELITYTDTFTRALYSSFKGDAAKEADAQFDYLENALKKFDDGPFFLGQFSLVDIAYIPFVERFQVFLSEVFKYDITAGRPKLAAWFEEINKIEAYKVTKTDPKELVEFYKKRFLDQQ
;
A
#
# COMPACT_ATOMS: atom_id res chain seq x y z
N MET A 1 7.58 -12.10 50.78
CA MET A 1 8.22 -10.95 50.11
C MET A 1 9.08 -11.48 48.98
N HIS A 2 8.71 -11.19 47.73
CA HIS A 2 9.61 -10.91 46.60
C HIS A 2 8.75 -10.80 45.33
N HIS A 3 8.45 -9.56 44.95
CA HIS A 3 7.96 -9.22 43.62
C HIS A 3 9.15 -9.22 42.66
N GLN A 4 9.05 -9.97 41.55
CA GLN A 4 9.87 -9.76 40.38
C GLN A 4 9.04 -8.99 39.35
N SER A 5 9.53 -7.82 38.99
CA SER A 5 8.95 -6.92 37.99
C SER A 5 9.26 -7.42 36.58
N PRO A 6 8.34 -7.36 35.59
CA PRO A 6 8.65 -7.71 34.22
C PRO A 6 9.43 -6.58 33.54
N THR A 7 10.54 -6.95 32.91
CA THR A 7 11.40 -6.08 32.14
C THR A 7 10.70 -5.65 30.85
N HIS A 8 10.33 -4.38 30.72
CA HIS A 8 9.84 -3.80 29.46
C HIS A 8 10.99 -3.70 28.45
N ILE A 9 10.98 -4.52 27.41
CA ILE A 9 11.88 -4.37 26.26
C ILE A 9 11.25 -3.34 25.30
N PHE A 10 11.78 -2.12 25.32
CA PHE A 10 11.42 -1.05 24.39
C PHE A 10 12.09 -1.30 23.03
N VAL A 11 11.30 -1.32 21.95
CA VAL A 11 11.81 -1.21 20.58
C VAL A 11 12.18 0.26 20.35
N THR A 12 13.48 0.57 20.35
CA THR A 12 14.01 1.92 20.13
C THR A 12 14.16 2.21 18.63
N ALA A 13 14.14 3.48 18.26
CA ALA A 13 14.23 3.98 16.87
C ALA A 13 15.67 3.88 16.28
N ARG A 14 16.37 2.75 16.48
CA ARG A 14 17.73 2.51 15.96
C ARG A 14 17.82 1.46 14.84
N ASP A 15 16.70 0.89 14.39
CA ASP A 15 16.72 -0.20 13.40
C ASP A 15 16.67 0.25 11.93
N PHE A 16 16.97 1.52 11.63
CA PHE A 16 17.16 1.98 10.25
C PHE A 16 18.65 2.19 9.99
N THR A 17 19.33 1.13 9.53
CA THR A 17 20.63 1.26 8.85
C THR A 17 20.52 0.78 7.40
N PRO A 18 21.17 1.44 6.43
CA PRO A 18 20.99 1.14 5.00
C PRO A 18 21.88 -0.03 4.61
N SER A 19 21.30 -1.12 4.10
CA SER A 19 22.06 -2.18 3.44
C SER A 19 22.57 -1.70 2.08
N GLN A 20 23.86 -1.88 1.88
CA GLN A 20 24.67 -1.45 0.75
C GLN A 20 24.17 -2.01 -0.60
N GLN A 21 24.21 -1.14 -1.62
CA GLN A 21 24.17 -1.53 -3.03
C GLN A 21 25.38 -2.42 -3.36
N SER A 22 25.14 -3.55 -4.01
CA SER A 22 26.15 -4.24 -4.81
C SER A 22 25.56 -4.71 -6.12
N SER A 23 26.19 -4.24 -7.18
CA SER A 23 25.95 -4.34 -8.60
C SER A 23 25.91 -5.76 -9.16
N TYR A 24 24.96 -6.09 -10.05
CA TYR A 24 25.19 -7.06 -11.13
C TYR A 24 24.24 -6.84 -12.33
N SER A 25 24.85 -6.56 -13.48
CA SER A 25 24.36 -6.63 -14.88
C SER A 25 25.64 -6.76 -15.72
N PRO A 26 25.73 -7.51 -16.85
CA PRO A 26 24.75 -7.47 -17.93
C PRO A 26 24.50 -8.75 -18.77
N TYR A 27 23.38 -8.70 -19.51
CA TYR A 27 23.11 -9.22 -20.86
C TYR A 27 23.79 -10.52 -21.34
N LYS A 28 22.95 -11.49 -21.73
CA LYS A 28 23.23 -12.36 -22.89
C LYS A 28 22.11 -12.24 -23.93
N ARG A 29 22.49 -11.70 -25.10
CA ARG A 29 21.76 -11.80 -26.36
C ARG A 29 21.69 -13.27 -26.77
N ILE A 30 20.53 -13.69 -27.26
CA ILE A 30 20.44 -14.80 -28.21
C ILE A 30 19.66 -14.28 -29.41
N THR A 31 20.33 -14.35 -30.56
CA THR A 31 19.85 -14.00 -31.89
C THR A 31 19.45 -15.26 -32.67
N HIS A 32 18.61 -15.04 -33.69
CA HIS A 32 18.17 -15.96 -34.77
C HIS A 32 16.89 -16.75 -34.43
N PHE A 33 15.89 -16.89 -35.30
CA PHE A 33 15.90 -17.01 -36.76
C PHE A 33 14.70 -16.30 -37.41
N ALA A 34 14.94 -15.62 -38.53
CA ALA A 34 13.92 -15.11 -39.42
C ALA A 34 13.53 -16.20 -40.43
N HIS A 35 12.22 -16.50 -40.55
CA HIS A 35 11.68 -17.14 -41.74
C HIS A 35 10.88 -16.11 -42.53
N ARG A 36 11.45 -15.71 -43.68
CA ARG A 36 10.73 -15.04 -44.77
C ARG A 36 9.78 -16.04 -45.40
N GLN A 37 8.53 -15.64 -45.60
CA GLN A 37 7.75 -16.08 -46.75
C GLN A 37 7.30 -14.85 -47.53
N HIS A 38 7.69 -14.81 -48.80
CA HIS A 38 7.22 -13.87 -49.79
C HIS A 38 5.79 -14.23 -50.21
N CYS A 39 4.90 -13.24 -50.27
CA CYS A 39 3.78 -13.22 -51.20
C CYS A 39 3.60 -11.80 -51.75
N SER A 40 3.35 -11.78 -53.06
CA SER A 40 3.38 -10.68 -54.05
C SER A 40 2.23 -9.66 -53.87
N PRO A 41 2.32 -8.43 -54.46
CA PRO A 41 1.38 -7.34 -54.21
C PRO A 41 0.18 -7.40 -55.16
N TYR A 42 -0.78 -6.49 -54.93
CA TYR A 42 -2.05 -6.25 -55.63
C TYR A 42 -3.29 -6.91 -55.02
N SER A 43 -3.94 -6.17 -54.12
CA SER A 43 -5.39 -6.18 -53.94
C SER A 43 -5.81 -4.87 -53.27
N TYR A 44 -6.32 -3.94 -54.08
CA TYR A 44 -6.92 -2.68 -53.66
C TYR A 44 -8.21 -2.98 -52.90
N CYS A 45 -8.33 -2.54 -51.63
CA CYS A 45 -9.56 -2.67 -50.84
C CYS A 45 -10.02 -1.27 -50.38
N PRO A 46 -11.29 -0.86 -50.60
CA PRO A 46 -11.71 0.52 -50.43
C PRO A 46 -11.82 0.92 -48.95
N LYS A 47 -11.35 2.13 -48.62
CA LYS A 47 -11.49 2.74 -47.29
C LYS A 47 -12.97 2.93 -46.92
N ARG A 48 -13.52 2.10 -46.03
CA ARG A 48 -14.69 2.46 -45.22
C ARG A 48 -14.21 3.21 -43.98
N LYS A 49 -14.54 4.50 -43.90
CA LYS A 49 -14.54 5.24 -42.63
C LYS A 49 -15.70 4.72 -41.78
N THR A 50 -15.41 3.73 -40.95
CA THR A 50 -16.27 3.38 -39.82
C THR A 50 -15.71 4.07 -38.60
N THR A 51 -16.33 5.19 -38.22
CA THR A 51 -16.18 5.76 -36.88
C THR A 51 -16.79 4.78 -35.89
N LEU A 52 -15.95 3.86 -35.39
CA LEU A 52 -16.25 3.06 -34.21
C LEU A 52 -16.09 3.97 -33.00
N ASN A 53 -17.21 4.55 -32.56
CA ASN A 53 -17.31 5.09 -31.22
C ASN A 53 -17.17 3.91 -30.25
N LEU A 54 -15.97 3.72 -29.72
CA LEU A 54 -15.75 2.85 -28.57
C LEU A 54 -16.44 3.51 -27.37
N PRO A 55 -17.40 2.85 -26.71
CA PRO A 55 -17.90 3.37 -25.45
C PRO A 55 -16.74 3.34 -24.45
N GLN A 56 -16.48 4.49 -23.83
CA GLN A 56 -15.62 4.59 -22.65
C GLN A 56 -16.26 3.74 -21.55
N GLY A 57 -15.86 2.48 -21.47
CA GLY A 57 -16.30 1.57 -20.44
C GLY A 57 -15.69 2.00 -19.12
N LYS A 58 -16.52 2.48 -18.18
CA LYS A 58 -16.16 2.47 -16.76
C LYS A 58 -15.73 1.06 -16.40
N ALA A 59 -14.53 0.90 -15.85
CA ALA A 59 -14.09 -0.38 -15.32
C ALA A 59 -15.15 -0.88 -14.32
N PRO A 60 -15.59 -2.15 -14.40
CA PRO A 60 -16.53 -2.69 -13.44
C PRO A 60 -15.86 -2.65 -12.06
N THR A 61 -16.38 -1.80 -11.18
CA THR A 61 -16.06 -1.86 -9.75
C THR A 61 -16.62 -3.18 -9.23
N MET A 62 -15.77 -4.18 -9.05
CA MET A 62 -16.15 -5.41 -8.35
C MET A 62 -16.73 -5.01 -7.00
N ALA A 63 -17.98 -5.42 -6.73
CA ALA A 63 -18.65 -5.08 -5.50
C ALA A 63 -17.86 -5.66 -4.32
N TYR A 64 -17.43 -4.78 -3.39
CA TYR A 64 -16.79 -5.21 -2.16
C TYR A 64 -17.72 -6.14 -1.38
N LYS A 65 -17.20 -7.30 -0.97
CA LYS A 65 -17.91 -8.24 -0.09
C LYS A 65 -17.60 -7.90 1.36
N HIS A 66 -18.63 -7.57 2.14
CA HIS A 66 -18.49 -7.36 3.58
C HIS A 66 -18.08 -8.67 4.27
N GLU A 67 -17.08 -8.61 5.14
CA GLU A 67 -16.56 -9.75 5.88
C GLU A 67 -16.49 -9.40 7.37
N ASP A 68 -16.86 -10.36 8.22
CA ASP A 68 -16.70 -10.23 9.66
C ASP A 68 -15.22 -10.41 10.02
N LEU A 69 -14.65 -9.39 10.66
CA LEU A 69 -13.24 -9.38 11.03
C LEU A 69 -13.00 -10.26 12.26
N SER A 70 -12.12 -11.25 12.10
CA SER A 70 -11.68 -12.09 13.22
C SER A 70 -10.91 -11.25 14.25
N PRO A 71 -10.97 -11.58 15.55
CA PRO A 71 -10.18 -10.89 16.57
C PRO A 71 -8.67 -11.12 16.34
N PRO A 72 -7.80 -10.15 16.70
CA PRO A 72 -6.35 -10.31 16.60
C PRO A 72 -5.82 -11.46 17.46
N LEU A 73 -4.97 -12.30 16.87
CA LEU A 73 -4.26 -13.39 17.56
C LEU A 73 -3.17 -12.82 18.47
N ASP A 74 -3.08 -13.38 19.67
CA ASP A 74 -2.17 -12.95 20.71
C ASP A 74 -1.20 -14.06 21.16
N SER A 75 -0.44 -13.83 22.24
CA SER A 75 0.55 -14.78 22.75
C SER A 75 -0.02 -16.12 23.22
N THR A 76 -1.33 -16.20 23.49
CA THR A 76 -2.02 -17.42 23.90
C THR A 76 -2.59 -18.20 22.72
N SER A 77 -2.62 -17.58 21.54
CA SER A 77 -3.24 -18.14 20.34
C SER A 77 -2.34 -19.19 19.67
N SER A 78 -2.93 -20.32 19.27
CA SER A 78 -2.24 -21.32 18.45
C SER A 78 -2.00 -20.79 17.03
N PRO A 79 -0.93 -21.24 16.32
CA PRO A 79 -0.71 -20.86 14.94
C PRO A 79 -1.84 -21.40 14.05
N PRO A 80 -2.22 -20.68 12.97
CA PRO A 80 -3.02 -21.29 11.91
C PRO A 80 -2.22 -22.44 11.25
N PRO A 81 -2.88 -23.32 10.48
CA PRO A 81 -2.17 -24.23 9.60
C PRO A 81 -1.19 -23.44 8.71
N LEU A 82 0.03 -23.92 8.55
CA LEU A 82 1.08 -23.27 7.77
C LEU A 82 1.37 -24.11 6.53
N PHE A 83 1.50 -23.46 5.38
CA PHE A 83 1.81 -24.04 4.08
C PHE A 83 0.83 -25.15 3.65
N ASP A 84 -0.43 -25.05 4.05
CA ASP A 84 -1.52 -25.98 3.71
C ASP A 84 -2.19 -25.68 2.36
N GLY A 85 -1.65 -24.72 1.61
CA GLY A 85 -2.20 -24.24 0.34
C GLY A 85 -3.15 -23.05 0.48
N THR A 86 -3.58 -22.69 1.70
CA THR A 86 -4.38 -21.49 1.91
C THR A 86 -3.48 -20.25 1.84
N THR A 87 -3.90 -19.23 1.09
CA THR A 87 -3.18 -17.95 1.05
C THR A 87 -3.58 -17.10 2.26
N ARG A 88 -2.59 -16.65 3.04
CA ARG A 88 -2.81 -15.86 4.27
C ARG A 88 -2.04 -14.55 4.23
N LEU A 89 -2.74 -13.46 4.54
CA LEU A 89 -2.13 -12.16 4.76
C LEU A 89 -2.12 -11.89 6.27
N TYR A 90 -0.93 -11.94 6.86
CA TYR A 90 -0.72 -11.59 8.26
C TYR A 90 -0.70 -10.08 8.40
N VAL A 91 -1.60 -9.54 9.23
CA VAL A 91 -1.83 -8.10 9.38
C VAL A 91 -1.86 -7.68 10.84
N CYS A 92 -1.79 -6.39 11.09
CA CYS A 92 -2.34 -5.77 12.28
C CYS A 92 -3.34 -4.73 11.77
N TYR A 93 -4.60 -4.74 12.25
CA TYR A 93 -5.66 -3.90 11.67
C TYR A 93 -5.33 -2.41 11.70
N THR A 94 -4.55 -1.96 12.68
CA THR A 94 -4.13 -0.56 12.82
C THR A 94 -2.81 -0.22 12.09
N CYS A 95 -2.13 -1.20 11.49
CA CYS A 95 -0.83 -0.98 10.83
C CYS A 95 -1.01 -0.38 9.42
N PRO A 96 -0.47 0.83 9.13
CA PRO A 96 -0.64 1.47 7.82
C PRO A 96 0.04 0.69 6.68
N PHE A 97 1.17 0.02 6.95
CA PHE A 97 1.84 -0.82 5.96
C PHE A 97 1.00 -2.04 5.59
N ALA A 98 0.35 -2.67 6.57
CA ALA A 98 -0.52 -3.83 6.32
C ALA A 98 -1.81 -3.41 5.60
N GLN A 99 -2.32 -2.23 5.92
CA GLN A 99 -3.50 -1.66 5.29
C GLN A 99 -3.32 -1.48 3.78
N ARG A 100 -2.11 -1.16 3.28
CA ARG A 100 -1.84 -1.13 1.81
C ARG A 100 -2.24 -2.43 1.12
N VAL A 101 -1.81 -3.56 1.68
CA VAL A 101 -2.07 -4.90 1.11
C VAL A 101 -3.53 -5.30 1.32
N TRP A 102 -4.12 -4.90 2.44
CA TRP A 102 -5.54 -5.13 2.72
C TRP A 102 -6.45 -4.38 1.73
N ILE A 103 -6.18 -3.10 1.45
CA ILE A 103 -6.91 -2.33 0.43
C ILE A 103 -6.76 -2.99 -0.94
N THR A 104 -5.53 -3.38 -1.31
CA THR A 104 -5.25 -4.06 -2.60
C THR A 104 -6.07 -5.35 -2.73
N ARG A 105 -6.06 -6.20 -1.69
CA ARG A 105 -6.87 -7.42 -1.60
C ARG A 105 -8.36 -7.11 -1.79
N ASN A 106 -8.89 -6.14 -1.07
CA ASN A 106 -10.31 -5.81 -1.07
C ASN A 106 -10.75 -5.24 -2.42
N TYR A 107 -9.95 -4.36 -3.01
CA TYR A 107 -10.25 -3.71 -4.28
C TYR A 107 -10.23 -4.70 -5.45
N LYS A 108 -9.32 -5.69 -5.40
CA LYS A 108 -9.26 -6.76 -6.39
C LYS A 108 -10.33 -7.84 -6.20
N GLY A 109 -11.14 -7.79 -5.14
CA GLY A 109 -12.18 -8.79 -4.85
C GLY A 109 -11.62 -10.11 -4.31
N LEU A 110 -10.46 -10.08 -3.65
CA LEU A 110 -9.71 -11.27 -3.24
C LEU A 110 -10.04 -11.74 -1.81
N GLN A 111 -11.17 -11.32 -1.24
CA GLN A 111 -11.51 -11.61 0.16
C GLN A 111 -11.62 -13.11 0.44
N ASP A 112 -12.18 -13.86 -0.51
CA ASP A 112 -12.35 -15.30 -0.36
C ASP A 112 -11.05 -16.08 -0.59
N LYS A 113 -10.07 -15.50 -1.31
CA LYS A 113 -8.80 -16.16 -1.67
C LYS A 113 -7.66 -15.88 -0.71
N ILE A 114 -7.58 -14.65 -0.20
CA ILE A 114 -6.54 -14.23 0.74
C ILE A 114 -7.21 -14.12 2.11
N LYS A 115 -6.87 -14.99 3.06
CA LYS A 115 -7.42 -14.92 4.41
C LYS A 115 -6.62 -13.95 5.26
N LEU A 116 -7.29 -13.06 5.98
CA LEU A 116 -6.63 -12.19 6.95
C LEU A 116 -6.28 -12.99 8.20
N VAL A 117 -5.06 -12.82 8.69
CA VAL A 117 -4.62 -13.33 9.99
C VAL A 117 -4.17 -12.12 10.81
N PRO A 118 -5.07 -11.49 11.57
CA PRO A 118 -4.73 -10.35 12.39
C PRO A 118 -3.87 -10.77 13.58
N ILE A 119 -2.83 -10.01 13.86
CA ILE A 119 -1.87 -10.23 14.94
C ILE A 119 -1.89 -9.02 15.87
N ASN A 120 -2.04 -9.25 17.16
CA ASN A 120 -1.83 -8.23 18.18
C ASN A 120 -0.32 -7.98 18.32
N LEU A 121 0.17 -6.84 17.82
CA LEU A 121 1.61 -6.54 17.85
C LEU A 121 2.15 -6.25 19.26
N GLN A 122 1.30 -5.83 20.20
CA GLN A 122 1.68 -5.55 21.60
C GLN A 122 1.75 -6.82 22.45
N ASN A 123 0.96 -7.85 22.10
CA ASN A 123 0.96 -9.15 22.77
C ASN A 123 1.09 -10.27 21.72
N ARG A 124 2.20 -10.26 20.98
CA ARG A 124 2.36 -11.08 19.78
C ARG A 124 2.60 -12.55 20.08
N PRO A 125 2.02 -13.49 19.31
CA PRO A 125 2.41 -14.89 19.34
C PRO A 125 3.86 -15.11 18.93
N ALA A 126 4.61 -15.86 19.75
CA ALA A 126 5.99 -16.24 19.47
C ALA A 126 6.13 -17.02 18.15
N TRP A 127 5.12 -17.84 17.83
CA TRP A 127 5.10 -18.64 16.59
C TRP A 127 5.18 -17.80 15.32
N TYR A 128 4.77 -16.53 15.35
CA TYR A 128 4.84 -15.70 14.15
C TYR A 128 6.30 -15.50 13.70
N LYS A 129 7.18 -15.13 14.63
CA LYS A 129 8.62 -15.01 14.35
C LYS A 129 9.25 -16.37 14.06
N GLU A 130 8.93 -17.36 14.88
CA GLU A 130 9.62 -18.65 14.88
C GLU A 130 9.24 -19.54 13.69
N LYS A 131 8.01 -19.44 13.19
CA LYS A 131 7.44 -20.40 12.23
C LYS A 131 6.92 -19.77 10.95
N VAL A 132 6.62 -18.47 10.94
CA VAL A 132 6.00 -17.80 9.78
C VAL A 132 6.95 -16.82 9.11
N TYR A 133 7.35 -15.77 9.83
CA TYR A 133 8.11 -14.66 9.26
C TYR A 133 9.21 -14.18 10.22
N PRO A 134 10.48 -14.61 10.00
CA PRO A 134 11.61 -14.33 10.89
C PRO A 134 11.87 -12.83 11.15
N GLU A 135 11.61 -11.97 10.17
CA GLU A 135 11.74 -10.51 10.30
C GLU A 135 10.76 -9.92 11.33
N ASN A 136 9.74 -10.69 11.73
CA ASN A 136 8.84 -10.36 12.80
C ASN A 136 8.20 -8.97 12.60
N LYS A 137 7.72 -8.70 11.39
CA LYS A 137 6.98 -7.49 11.00
C LYS A 137 5.72 -7.88 10.23
N VAL A 138 4.74 -6.99 10.19
CA VAL A 138 3.56 -7.11 9.31
C VAL A 138 3.55 -5.93 8.33
N PRO A 139 3.01 -6.08 7.11
CA PRO A 139 2.38 -7.29 6.56
C PRO A 139 3.38 -8.37 6.17
N SER A 140 2.92 -9.62 6.17
CA SER A 140 3.54 -10.70 5.40
C SER A 140 2.47 -11.55 4.71
N LEU A 141 2.79 -12.06 3.51
CA LEU A 141 1.88 -12.87 2.70
C LEU A 141 2.45 -14.27 2.56
N GLU A 142 1.72 -15.26 3.08
CA GLU A 142 1.93 -16.68 2.80
C GLU A 142 1.20 -17.06 1.51
N HIS A 143 1.95 -17.49 0.50
CA HIS A 143 1.41 -17.91 -0.79
C HIS A 143 2.42 -18.80 -1.52
N ASN A 144 1.94 -19.88 -2.17
CA ASN A 144 2.77 -20.82 -2.94
C ASN A 144 4.01 -21.34 -2.17
N GLY A 145 3.80 -21.77 -0.91
CA GLY A 145 4.85 -22.40 -0.10
C GLY A 145 5.93 -21.44 0.42
N LYS A 146 5.73 -20.13 0.32
CA LYS A 146 6.66 -19.11 0.84
C LYS A 146 5.93 -17.99 1.55
N VAL A 147 6.67 -17.26 2.39
CA VAL A 147 6.21 -16.03 3.04
C VAL A 147 7.02 -14.85 2.50
N ILE A 148 6.31 -13.81 2.05
CA ILE A 148 6.89 -12.59 1.45
C ILE A 148 6.54 -11.40 2.35
N GLY A 149 7.50 -10.52 2.62
CA GLY A 149 7.27 -9.25 3.33
C GLY A 149 7.32 -8.04 2.42
N GLU A 150 7.51 -6.87 3.03
CA GLU A 150 7.58 -5.55 2.38
C GLU A 150 6.28 -5.10 1.70
N SER A 151 5.56 -4.18 2.34
CA SER A 151 4.21 -3.77 1.90
C SER A 151 4.12 -3.31 0.44
N LEU A 152 5.12 -2.57 -0.06
CA LEU A 152 5.14 -2.08 -1.44
C LEU A 152 5.39 -3.20 -2.46
N ASP A 153 6.19 -4.19 -2.10
CA ASP A 153 6.42 -5.37 -2.93
C ASP A 153 5.18 -6.26 -2.91
N LEU A 154 4.50 -6.38 -1.77
CA LEU A 154 3.28 -7.15 -1.64
C LEU A 154 2.12 -6.59 -2.46
N ILE A 155 1.91 -5.26 -2.49
CA ILE A 155 0.82 -4.71 -3.33
C ILE A 155 1.09 -4.95 -4.83
N LYS A 156 2.35 -4.87 -5.27
CA LYS A 156 2.75 -5.24 -6.64
C LYS A 156 2.61 -6.73 -6.90
N TYR A 157 2.99 -7.56 -5.93
CA TYR A 157 2.88 -9.01 -6.01
C TYR A 157 1.42 -9.43 -6.16
N VAL A 158 0.54 -8.90 -5.31
CA VAL A 158 -0.89 -9.19 -5.35
C VAL A 158 -1.51 -8.71 -6.67
N ASP A 159 -1.12 -7.53 -7.16
CA ASP A 159 -1.62 -7.02 -8.44
C ASP A 159 -1.24 -7.90 -9.64
N ASN A 160 -0.01 -8.43 -9.64
CA ASN A 160 0.53 -9.21 -10.76
C ASN A 160 0.19 -10.72 -10.73
N ASN A 161 -0.12 -11.28 -9.56
CA ASN A 161 -0.24 -12.74 -9.38
C ASN A 161 -1.66 -13.21 -9.05
N PHE A 162 -2.61 -12.30 -8.86
CA PHE A 162 -4.01 -12.63 -8.60
C PHE A 162 -4.91 -11.93 -9.60
N GLU A 163 -6.08 -12.51 -9.84
CA GLU A 163 -7.12 -11.90 -10.67
C GLU A 163 -7.70 -10.62 -10.07
N GLY A 164 -8.58 -9.98 -10.84
CA GLY A 164 -9.24 -8.72 -10.48
C GLY A 164 -8.74 -7.55 -11.34
N PRO A 165 -9.28 -6.34 -11.12
CA PRO A 165 -8.85 -5.13 -11.83
C PRO A 165 -7.34 -4.90 -11.67
N SER A 166 -6.69 -4.45 -12.75
CA SER A 166 -5.30 -4.00 -12.71
C SER A 166 -5.20 -2.70 -11.94
N LEU A 167 -4.26 -2.62 -10.99
CA LEU A 167 -4.02 -1.42 -10.18
C LEU A 167 -2.76 -0.66 -10.61
N PHE A 168 -2.11 -1.09 -11.68
CA PHE A 168 -1.01 -0.36 -12.29
C PHE A 168 -1.24 -0.18 -13.80
N PRO A 169 -0.99 1.02 -14.35
CA PRO A 169 -1.24 1.28 -15.77
C PRO A 169 -0.24 0.58 -16.68
N THR A 170 -0.62 0.41 -17.94
CA THR A 170 0.27 -0.07 -19.02
C THR A 170 1.00 1.08 -19.72
N ASP A 171 0.46 2.30 -19.66
CA ASP A 171 1.05 3.50 -20.23
C ASP A 171 2.46 3.77 -19.66
N PRO A 172 3.51 3.88 -20.50
CA PRO A 172 4.88 4.03 -20.04
C PRO A 172 5.14 5.27 -19.19
N GLU A 173 4.51 6.41 -19.50
CA GLU A 173 4.71 7.65 -18.75
C GLU A 173 4.10 7.55 -17.35
N ARG A 174 2.86 7.07 -17.26
CA ARG A 174 2.18 6.83 -15.97
C ARG A 174 2.90 5.80 -15.13
N ARG A 175 3.43 4.72 -15.74
CA ARG A 175 4.22 3.71 -15.04
C ARG A 175 5.47 4.32 -14.41
N LYS A 176 6.24 5.07 -15.20
CA LYS A 176 7.46 5.73 -14.73
C LYS A 176 7.15 6.67 -13.55
N PHE A 177 6.14 7.53 -13.71
CA PHE A 177 5.74 8.46 -12.65
C PHE A 177 5.22 7.74 -11.40
N GLY A 178 4.47 6.65 -11.57
CA GLY A 178 4.00 5.83 -10.45
C GLY A 178 5.13 5.15 -9.70
N GLU A 179 6.17 4.67 -10.40
CA GLU A 179 7.38 4.11 -9.79
C GLU A 179 8.18 5.17 -9.02
N GLU A 180 8.30 6.38 -9.56
CA GLU A 180 8.91 7.53 -8.89
C GLU A 180 8.17 7.88 -7.58
N LEU A 181 6.84 7.96 -7.63
CA LEU A 181 6.01 8.24 -6.45
C LEU A 181 6.09 7.12 -5.41
N ILE A 182 5.99 5.85 -5.82
CA ILE A 182 6.15 4.71 -4.89
C ILE A 182 7.51 4.77 -4.19
N THR A 183 8.58 5.09 -4.92
CA THR A 183 9.93 5.25 -4.36
C THR A 183 10.01 6.41 -3.36
N TYR A 184 9.24 7.48 -3.57
CA TYR A 184 9.22 8.63 -2.67
C TYR A 184 8.49 8.38 -1.34
N THR A 185 7.68 7.31 -1.23
CA THR A 185 6.84 7.05 -0.05
C THR A 185 7.63 6.96 1.26
N ASP A 186 8.85 6.41 1.27
CA ASP A 186 9.68 6.33 2.48
C ASP A 186 10.24 7.68 2.89
N THR A 187 10.52 8.56 1.93
CA THR A 187 10.94 9.95 2.19
C THR A 187 9.77 10.74 2.76
N PHE A 188 8.59 10.63 2.14
CA PHE A 188 7.36 11.25 2.61
C PHE A 188 7.00 10.85 4.04
N THR A 189 6.95 9.54 4.31
CA THR A 189 6.54 9.04 5.62
C THR A 189 7.55 9.39 6.70
N ARG A 190 8.86 9.26 6.42
CA ARG A 190 9.92 9.63 7.37
C ARG A 190 9.87 11.11 7.72
N ALA A 191 9.75 12.01 6.73
CA ALA A 191 9.67 13.44 6.97
C ALA A 191 8.48 13.78 7.89
N LEU A 192 7.29 13.26 7.61
CA LEU A 192 6.11 13.56 8.43
C LEU A 192 6.18 12.98 9.84
N TYR A 193 6.70 11.77 10.04
CA TYR A 193 6.90 11.26 11.39
C TYR A 193 7.95 12.06 12.18
N SER A 194 9.00 12.53 11.52
CA SER A 194 10.01 13.41 12.15
C SER A 194 9.43 14.76 12.57
N SER A 195 8.49 15.29 11.78
CA SER A 195 7.86 16.59 12.02
C SER A 195 7.13 16.69 13.36
N PHE A 196 6.64 15.56 13.90
CA PHE A 196 5.90 15.54 15.18
C PHE A 196 6.74 15.96 16.39
N LYS A 197 8.07 15.91 16.28
CA LYS A 197 9.01 16.34 17.33
C LYS A 197 9.62 17.71 17.06
N GLY A 198 9.29 18.34 15.93
CA GLY A 198 9.84 19.61 15.47
C GLY A 198 8.76 20.61 15.08
N ASP A 199 9.01 21.41 14.04
CA ASP A 199 8.00 22.29 13.45
C ASP A 199 7.11 21.47 12.50
N ALA A 200 6.09 20.86 13.10
CA ALA A 200 5.16 19.97 12.41
C ALA A 200 4.52 20.62 11.18
N ALA A 201 4.17 21.92 11.26
CA ALA A 201 3.49 22.62 10.18
C ALA A 201 4.40 22.84 8.97
N LYS A 202 5.62 23.36 9.19
CA LYS A 202 6.55 23.68 8.09
C LYS A 202 7.05 22.43 7.37
N GLU A 203 7.36 21.37 8.11
CA GLU A 203 7.82 20.12 7.51
C GLU A 203 6.67 19.37 6.80
N ALA A 204 5.44 19.50 7.31
CA ALA A 204 4.26 18.96 6.65
C ALA A 204 3.95 19.66 5.33
N ASP A 205 4.06 21.00 5.27
CA ASP A 205 3.75 21.77 4.07
C ASP A 205 4.50 21.27 2.84
N ALA A 206 5.82 21.11 2.94
CA ALA A 206 6.64 20.67 1.81
C ALA A 206 6.24 19.28 1.28
N GLN A 207 5.85 18.37 2.18
CA GLN A 207 5.44 17.01 1.82
C GLN A 207 4.06 16.98 1.17
N PHE A 208 3.09 17.74 1.70
CA PHE A 208 1.75 17.80 1.13
C PHE A 208 1.71 18.64 -0.15
N ASP A 209 2.57 19.66 -0.30
CA ASP A 209 2.75 20.41 -1.54
C ASP A 209 3.33 19.52 -2.66
N TYR A 210 4.24 18.62 -2.31
CA TYR A 210 4.74 17.61 -3.25
C TYR A 210 3.60 16.73 -3.78
N LEU A 211 2.72 16.23 -2.89
CA LEU A 211 1.57 15.42 -3.31
C LEU A 211 0.55 16.23 -4.11
N GLU A 212 0.24 17.46 -3.68
CA GLU A 212 -0.64 18.39 -4.41
C GLU A 212 -0.14 18.62 -5.84
N ASN A 213 1.17 18.80 -6.03
CA ASN A 213 1.75 18.98 -7.35
C ASN A 213 1.78 17.68 -8.16
N ALA A 214 2.02 16.54 -7.52
CA ALA A 214 1.97 15.24 -8.19
C ALA A 214 0.56 14.93 -8.73
N LEU A 215 -0.50 15.28 -8.00
CA LEU A 215 -1.90 15.11 -8.40
C LEU A 215 -2.32 16.01 -9.58
N LYS A 216 -1.49 16.97 -10.00
CA LYS A 216 -1.75 17.82 -11.19
C LYS A 216 -1.23 17.20 -12.49
N LYS A 217 -0.39 16.15 -12.41
CA LYS A 217 0.33 15.60 -13.56
C LYS A 217 -0.59 15.02 -14.63
N PHE A 218 -1.68 14.38 -14.23
CA PHE A 218 -2.69 13.79 -15.11
C PHE A 218 -4.07 14.36 -14.78
N ASP A 219 -4.82 14.78 -15.79
CA ASP A 219 -6.10 15.51 -15.66
C ASP A 219 -7.33 14.64 -15.97
N ASP A 220 -7.13 13.38 -16.32
CA ASP A 220 -8.16 12.40 -16.65
C ASP A 220 -8.73 11.65 -15.44
N GLY A 221 -8.50 12.16 -14.24
CA GLY A 221 -9.18 11.73 -13.02
C GLY A 221 -8.54 12.30 -11.74
N PRO A 222 -9.10 11.96 -10.57
CA PRO A 222 -8.71 12.57 -9.29
C PRO A 222 -7.52 11.88 -8.60
N PHE A 223 -6.97 10.83 -9.19
CA PHE A 223 -5.91 9.99 -8.61
C PHE A 223 -4.52 10.33 -9.15
N PHE A 224 -3.46 9.88 -8.47
CA PHE A 224 -2.07 10.21 -8.84
C PHE A 224 -1.72 9.85 -10.29
N LEU A 225 -2.30 8.75 -10.80
CA LEU A 225 -2.13 8.29 -12.17
C LEU A 225 -3.44 8.45 -12.97
N GLY A 226 -4.24 9.47 -12.66
CA GLY A 226 -5.57 9.73 -13.22
C GLY A 226 -6.63 8.79 -12.67
N GLN A 227 -6.44 7.49 -12.86
CA GLN A 227 -7.29 6.42 -12.33
C GLN A 227 -6.69 5.82 -11.04
N PHE A 228 -7.53 5.22 -10.20
CA PHE A 228 -7.11 4.62 -8.93
C PHE A 228 -6.06 3.52 -9.13
N SER A 229 -5.00 3.56 -8.36
CA SER A 229 -3.81 2.75 -8.59
C SER A 229 -3.08 2.34 -7.31
N LEU A 230 -2.04 1.51 -7.45
CA LEU A 230 -1.13 1.14 -6.36
C LEU A 230 -0.46 2.36 -5.71
N VAL A 231 -0.31 3.47 -6.43
CA VAL A 231 0.26 4.70 -5.87
C VAL A 231 -0.68 5.26 -4.81
N ASP A 232 -1.98 5.38 -5.12
CA ASP A 232 -2.99 5.87 -4.18
C ASP A 232 -3.05 4.99 -2.93
N ILE A 233 -3.04 3.67 -3.12
CA ILE A 233 -2.99 2.67 -2.05
C ILE A 233 -1.73 2.80 -1.20
N ALA A 234 -0.58 3.13 -1.79
CA ALA A 234 0.67 3.29 -1.07
C ALA A 234 0.65 4.51 -0.13
N TYR A 235 -0.04 5.58 -0.50
CA TYR A 235 -0.09 6.82 0.27
C TYR A 235 -1.25 6.88 1.27
N ILE A 236 -2.45 6.42 0.91
CA ILE A 236 -3.65 6.70 1.71
C ILE A 236 -3.58 6.25 3.19
N PRO A 237 -3.01 5.08 3.55
CA PRO A 237 -2.92 4.71 4.97
C PRO A 237 -2.09 5.70 5.80
N PHE A 238 -1.13 6.38 5.19
CA PHE A 238 -0.31 7.37 5.86
C PHE A 238 -1.01 8.72 5.87
N VAL A 239 -1.53 9.16 4.73
CA VAL A 239 -2.23 10.45 4.63
C VAL A 239 -3.46 10.48 5.56
N GLU A 240 -4.24 9.40 5.66
CA GLU A 240 -5.38 9.35 6.59
C GLU A 240 -4.93 9.57 8.04
N ARG A 241 -3.81 8.96 8.44
CA ARG A 241 -3.33 9.03 9.81
C ARG A 241 -2.75 10.40 10.12
N PHE A 242 -2.01 10.97 9.18
CA PHE A 242 -1.42 12.29 9.29
C PHE A 242 -2.49 13.38 9.30
N GLN A 243 -3.52 13.27 8.45
CA GLN A 243 -4.66 14.20 8.47
C GLN A 243 -5.29 14.27 9.87
N VAL A 244 -5.67 13.12 10.43
CA VAL A 244 -6.32 13.06 11.75
C VAL A 244 -5.39 13.61 12.83
N PHE A 245 -4.14 13.14 12.88
CA PHE A 245 -3.24 13.51 13.95
C PHE A 245 -2.80 14.99 13.90
N LEU A 246 -2.46 15.50 12.73
CA LEU A 246 -2.07 16.90 12.54
C LEU A 246 -3.22 17.86 12.84
N SER A 247 -4.44 17.51 12.41
CA SER A 247 -5.64 18.30 12.74
C SER A 247 -5.91 18.33 14.25
N GLU A 248 -5.96 17.16 14.88
CA GLU A 248 -6.36 17.07 16.30
C GLU A 248 -5.32 17.66 17.25
N VAL A 249 -4.03 17.42 16.99
CA VAL A 249 -2.94 17.76 17.91
C VAL A 249 -2.29 19.10 17.57
N PHE A 250 -2.07 19.37 16.29
CA PHE A 250 -1.33 20.55 15.84
C PHE A 250 -2.21 21.64 15.21
N LYS A 251 -3.54 21.41 15.12
CA LYS A 251 -4.51 22.31 14.49
C LYS A 251 -4.13 22.66 13.05
N TYR A 252 -3.51 21.71 12.36
CA TYR A 252 -3.02 21.86 11.01
C TYR A 252 -3.89 21.08 10.03
N ASP A 253 -4.47 21.79 9.06
CA ASP A 253 -5.28 21.21 7.99
C ASP A 253 -4.42 20.96 6.75
N ILE A 254 -4.20 19.68 6.43
CA ILE A 254 -3.39 19.27 5.28
C ILE A 254 -4.02 19.69 3.94
N THR A 255 -5.33 19.97 3.91
CA THR A 255 -6.09 20.29 2.69
C THR A 255 -6.15 21.79 2.39
N ALA A 256 -5.82 22.64 3.37
CA ALA A 256 -5.80 24.08 3.19
C ALA A 256 -4.79 24.48 2.10
N GLY A 257 -5.27 25.15 1.04
CA GLY A 257 -4.45 25.52 -0.12
C GLY A 257 -4.11 24.37 -1.07
N ARG A 258 -4.64 23.15 -0.85
CA ARG A 258 -4.34 21.94 -1.64
C ARG A 258 -5.59 21.28 -2.20
N PRO A 259 -6.24 21.92 -3.20
CA PRO A 259 -7.53 21.46 -3.72
C PRO A 259 -7.46 20.10 -4.43
N LYS A 260 -6.32 19.73 -5.06
CA LYS A 260 -6.18 18.40 -5.66
C LYS A 260 -6.06 17.33 -4.60
N LEU A 261 -5.30 17.58 -3.52
CA LEU A 261 -5.22 16.68 -2.38
C LEU A 261 -6.58 16.52 -1.69
N ALA A 262 -7.35 17.60 -1.54
CA ALA A 262 -8.70 17.55 -0.99
C ALA A 262 -9.63 16.66 -1.84
N ALA A 263 -9.65 16.88 -3.16
CA ALA A 263 -10.45 16.08 -4.09
C ALA A 263 -10.02 14.60 -4.12
N TRP A 264 -8.71 14.34 -4.12
CA TRP A 264 -8.16 12.99 -4.02
C TRP A 264 -8.65 12.26 -2.77
N PHE A 265 -8.61 12.94 -1.63
CA PHE A 265 -9.06 12.37 -0.36
C PHE A 265 -10.57 12.12 -0.36
N GLU A 266 -11.37 13.03 -0.89
CA GLU A 266 -12.82 12.85 -1.03
C GLU A 266 -13.15 11.62 -1.88
N GLU A 267 -12.51 11.47 -3.04
CA GLU A 267 -12.76 10.38 -3.98
C GLU A 267 -12.30 9.03 -3.42
N ILE A 268 -11.17 8.96 -2.73
CA ILE A 268 -10.75 7.72 -2.06
C ILE A 268 -11.73 7.31 -0.96
N ASN A 269 -12.28 8.26 -0.20
CA ASN A 269 -13.27 7.93 0.84
C ASN A 269 -14.60 7.41 0.26
N LYS A 270 -14.83 7.44 -1.06
CA LYS A 270 -15.97 6.79 -1.73
C LYS A 270 -15.69 5.31 -2.07
N ILE A 271 -14.44 4.85 -1.95
CA ILE A 271 -14.03 3.47 -2.27
C ILE A 271 -14.28 2.55 -1.06
N GLU A 272 -15.29 1.70 -1.15
CA GLU A 272 -15.64 0.74 -0.07
C GLU A 272 -14.46 -0.14 0.35
N ALA A 273 -13.67 -0.62 -0.62
CA ALA A 273 -12.50 -1.45 -0.36
C ALA A 273 -11.45 -0.79 0.55
N TYR A 274 -11.40 0.55 0.58
CA TYR A 274 -10.59 1.32 1.50
C TYR A 274 -11.33 1.64 2.80
N LYS A 275 -12.58 2.11 2.72
CA LYS A 275 -13.37 2.56 3.89
C LYS A 275 -13.40 1.55 5.03
N VAL A 276 -13.57 0.27 4.70
CA VAL A 276 -13.65 -0.84 5.66
C VAL A 276 -12.33 -1.18 6.36
N THR A 277 -11.23 -0.60 5.89
CA THR A 277 -9.89 -0.84 6.45
C THR A 277 -9.44 0.26 7.41
N LYS A 278 -10.24 1.32 7.55
CA LYS A 278 -9.89 2.51 8.34
C LYS A 278 -9.80 2.17 9.82
N THR A 279 -8.84 2.80 10.49
CA THR A 279 -8.66 2.71 11.94
C THR A 279 -9.61 3.67 12.66
N ASP A 280 -9.93 3.38 13.93
CA ASP A 280 -10.63 4.34 14.78
C ASP A 280 -9.78 5.62 14.97
N PRO A 281 -10.31 6.82 14.69
CA PRO A 281 -9.55 8.05 14.80
C PRO A 281 -9.10 8.38 16.23
N LYS A 282 -9.89 8.06 17.25
CA LYS A 282 -9.55 8.35 18.65
C LYS A 282 -8.42 7.46 19.12
N GLU A 283 -8.53 6.15 18.88
CA GLU A 283 -7.47 5.19 19.21
C GLU A 283 -6.15 5.55 18.51
N LEU A 284 -6.22 5.99 17.25
CA LEU A 284 -5.05 6.46 16.51
C LEU A 284 -4.37 7.66 17.18
N VAL A 285 -5.14 8.70 17.55
CA VAL A 285 -4.60 9.91 18.17
C VAL A 285 -3.94 9.57 19.51
N GLU A 286 -4.60 8.77 20.35
CA GLU A 286 -4.05 8.32 21.63
C GLU A 286 -2.75 7.54 21.44
N PHE A 287 -2.73 6.60 20.49
CA PHE A 287 -1.54 5.82 20.16
C PHE A 287 -0.38 6.71 19.68
N TYR A 288 -0.64 7.68 18.80
CA TYR A 288 0.40 8.57 18.28
C TYR A 288 0.92 9.54 19.35
N LYS A 289 0.06 10.08 20.22
CA LYS A 289 0.51 10.89 21.37
C LYS A 289 1.49 10.11 22.24
N LYS A 290 1.09 8.90 22.66
CA LYS A 290 1.93 7.99 23.45
C LYS A 290 3.24 7.64 22.76
N ARG A 291 3.20 7.43 21.43
CA ARG A 291 4.37 6.98 20.68
C ARG A 291 5.36 8.11 20.38
N PHE A 292 4.88 9.31 20.09
CA PHE A 292 5.70 10.39 19.52
C PHE A 292 5.89 11.59 20.45
N LEU A 293 4.96 11.86 21.35
CA LEU A 293 4.98 13.03 22.24
C LEU A 293 5.37 12.67 23.67
N ASP A 294 4.84 11.58 24.23
CA ASP A 294 5.13 11.15 25.62
C ASP A 294 6.57 10.64 25.82
N GLN A 295 7.42 10.70 24.78
CA GLN A 295 8.85 10.40 24.86
C GLN A 295 9.71 11.64 25.13
N GLN A 296 9.10 12.81 25.39
CA GLN A 296 9.75 14.04 25.84
C GLN A 296 9.76 14.12 27.37
#